data_AF-A0AAV4YF72-F1
#
_entry.id   AF-A0AAV4YF72-F1
#
_cell.length_a   1.000
_cell.length_b   1.000
_cell.length_c   1.000
_cell.angle_alpha   90.00
_cell.angle_beta   90.00
_cell.angle_gamma   90.00
#
_symmetry.space_group_name_H-M   'P 1'
#
loop_
_entity.id
_entity.type
_entity.pdbx_description
1 polymer ?
#
loop_
_entity_poly.entity_id
_entity_poly.type
_entity_poly.pdbx_seq_one_letter_code
_entity_poly.pdbx_strand_id
1 'polypeptide(L)'
;MQLSFALVVSVGLSVAFPSYPADAEKVILVLVDGVRWDYLNDSSYVGFQRIANNGVKAEYVTPVFPSNSYPNWYTIVTGLYPESHGIVQNYMYDRERDDLFLMALHSNASHAHWWNDAEPVWVTAERET
;
A
#
# COMPACT_ATOMS: atom_id res chain seq x y z
N MET A 1 71.87 5.47 -17.55
CA MET A 1 70.59 5.01 -18.13
C MET A 1 69.59 4.95 -16.98
N GLN A 2 68.83 6.03 -16.74
CA GLN A 2 67.85 6.09 -15.66
C GLN A 2 66.60 5.32 -16.08
N LEU A 3 66.25 4.26 -15.35
CA LEU A 3 64.95 3.59 -15.50
C LEU A 3 63.93 4.32 -14.61
N SER A 4 62.95 4.95 -15.24
CA SER A 4 61.75 5.45 -14.56
C SER A 4 60.75 4.32 -14.41
N PHE A 5 60.27 4.07 -13.19
CA PHE A 5 59.11 3.21 -12.93
C PHE A 5 57.86 4.10 -12.82
N ALA A 6 56.84 3.82 -13.64
CA ALA A 6 55.52 4.43 -13.51
C ALA A 6 54.62 3.51 -12.66
N LEU A 7 54.07 4.06 -11.57
CA LEU A 7 53.07 3.38 -10.74
C LEU A 7 51.69 3.66 -11.35
N VAL A 8 51.01 2.63 -11.84
CA VAL A 8 49.61 2.71 -12.26
C VAL A 8 48.74 2.27 -11.08
N VAL A 9 48.02 3.21 -10.47
CA VAL A 9 47.02 2.91 -9.44
C VAL A 9 45.65 2.84 -10.11
N SER A 10 45.13 1.63 -10.29
CA SER A 10 43.75 1.42 -10.71
C SER A 10 42.82 1.59 -9.51
N VAL A 11 42.11 2.71 -9.43
CA VAL A 11 41.01 2.88 -8.47
C VAL A 11 39.81 2.11 -9.01
N GLY A 12 39.58 0.91 -8.49
CA GLY A 12 38.36 0.14 -8.77
C GLY A 12 37.19 0.79 -8.05
N LEU A 13 36.28 1.41 -8.79
CA LEU A 13 35.02 1.91 -8.24
C LEU A 13 34.13 0.70 -7.92
N SER A 14 34.13 0.25 -6.66
CA SER A 14 33.22 -0.79 -6.21
C SER A 14 31.84 -0.16 -6.04
N VAL A 15 30.98 -0.34 -7.04
CA VAL A 15 29.57 -0.01 -6.93
C VAL A 15 28.93 -1.12 -6.10
N ALA A 16 28.86 -0.91 -4.78
CA ALA A 16 28.09 -1.77 -3.91
C ALA A 16 26.61 -1.54 -4.20
N PHE A 17 25.97 -2.49 -4.89
CA PHE A 17 24.52 -2.53 -4.94
C PHE A 17 24.02 -2.95 -3.56
N PRO A 18 23.00 -2.26 -2.99
CA PRO A 18 22.41 -2.71 -1.74
C PRO A 18 21.87 -4.13 -1.94
N SER A 19 22.47 -5.09 -1.25
CA SER A 19 21.95 -6.45 -1.17
C SER A 19 20.79 -6.44 -0.19
N TYR A 20 19.56 -6.41 -0.70
CA TYR A 20 18.41 -6.75 0.12
C TYR A 20 18.61 -8.17 0.65
N PRO A 21 18.46 -8.43 1.97
CA PRO A 21 18.57 -9.78 2.50
C PRO A 21 17.56 -10.66 1.76
N ALA A 22 18.08 -11.71 1.13
CA ALA A 22 17.31 -12.63 0.29
C ALA A 22 16.24 -13.43 1.05
N ASP A 23 16.15 -13.25 2.37
CA ASP A 23 15.38 -14.07 3.31
C ASP A 23 14.28 -13.27 4.06
N ALA A 24 14.01 -12.02 3.65
CA ALA A 24 12.90 -11.26 4.23
C ALA A 24 11.57 -11.73 3.63
N GLU A 25 10.70 -12.32 4.47
CA GLU A 25 9.32 -12.63 4.10
C GLU A 25 8.64 -11.38 3.52
N LYS A 26 8.05 -11.52 2.33
CA LYS A 26 7.38 -10.43 1.62
C LYS A 26 5.90 -10.43 1.96
N VAL A 27 5.36 -9.26 2.27
CA VAL A 27 3.93 -9.06 2.45
C VAL A 27 3.33 -8.56 1.14
N ILE A 28 2.28 -9.23 0.66
CA ILE A 28 1.47 -8.78 -0.48
C ILE A 28 0.04 -8.55 0.02
N LEU A 29 -0.43 -7.31 -0.08
CA LEU A 29 -1.83 -6.96 0.19
C LEU A 29 -2.62 -6.98 -1.12
N VAL A 30 -3.62 -7.86 -1.21
CA VAL A 30 -4.55 -7.95 -2.36
C VAL A 30 -5.93 -7.49 -1.92
N LEU A 31 -6.38 -6.35 -2.44
CA LEU A 31 -7.74 -5.84 -2.24
C LEU A 31 -8.62 -6.22 -3.43
N VAL A 32 -9.71 -6.95 -3.17
CA VAL A 32 -10.70 -7.31 -4.18
C VAL A 32 -12.01 -6.61 -3.82
N ASP A 33 -12.40 -5.62 -4.61
CA ASP A 33 -13.54 -4.76 -4.29
C ASP A 33 -14.88 -5.51 -4.37
N GLY A 34 -15.81 -5.17 -3.49
CA GLY A 34 -17.18 -5.68 -3.50
C GLY A 34 -17.34 -7.17 -3.20
N VAL A 35 -16.30 -7.86 -2.70
CA VAL A 35 -16.39 -9.28 -2.34
C VAL A 35 -17.02 -9.43 -0.96
N ARG A 36 -18.32 -9.76 -0.93
CA ARG A 36 -19.01 -10.08 0.33
C ARG A 36 -18.50 -11.41 0.89
N TRP A 37 -18.55 -11.55 2.21
CA TRP A 37 -17.98 -12.68 2.96
C TRP A 37 -18.46 -14.07 2.49
N ASP A 38 -19.70 -14.17 1.99
CA ASP A 38 -20.33 -15.42 1.55
C ASP A 38 -20.11 -15.75 0.07
N TYR A 39 -19.62 -14.81 -0.74
CA TYR A 39 -19.36 -15.07 -2.17
C TYR A 39 -18.33 -16.16 -2.37
N LEU A 40 -17.31 -16.20 -1.50
CA LEU A 40 -16.24 -17.21 -1.55
C LEU A 40 -16.68 -18.59 -1.03
N ASN A 41 -17.96 -18.79 -0.72
CA ASN A 41 -18.50 -20.13 -0.48
C ASN A 41 -18.82 -20.87 -1.79
N ASP A 42 -18.87 -20.16 -2.93
CA ASP A 42 -18.95 -20.81 -4.24
C ASP A 42 -17.64 -21.56 -4.55
N SER A 43 -17.76 -22.86 -4.79
CA SER A 43 -16.65 -23.74 -5.18
C SER A 43 -16.07 -23.43 -6.57
N SER A 44 -16.74 -22.63 -7.39
CA SER A 44 -16.24 -22.18 -8.69
C SER A 44 -15.00 -21.29 -8.56
N TYR A 45 -14.81 -20.63 -7.41
CA TYR A 45 -13.66 -19.79 -7.11
C TYR A 45 -12.44 -20.61 -6.62
N VAL A 46 -11.93 -21.51 -7.48
CA VAL A 46 -10.89 -22.50 -7.13
C VAL A 46 -9.63 -21.88 -6.51
N GLY A 47 -9.21 -20.70 -6.99
CA GLY A 47 -8.05 -19.98 -6.44
C GLY A 47 -8.24 -19.55 -4.99
N PHE A 48 -9.38 -18.95 -4.67
CA PHE A 48 -9.71 -18.53 -3.30
C PHE A 48 -9.93 -19.73 -2.38
N GLN A 49 -10.52 -20.82 -2.87
CA GLN A 49 -10.62 -22.08 -2.10
C GLN A 49 -9.24 -22.61 -1.74
N ARG A 50 -8.29 -22.58 -2.68
CA ARG A 50 -6.91 -23.01 -2.41
C ARG A 50 -6.23 -22.13 -1.37
N ILE A 51 -6.40 -20.81 -1.43
CA ILE A 51 -5.85 -19.89 -0.43
C ILE A 51 -6.46 -20.17 0.96
N ALA A 52 -7.78 -20.33 1.06
CA ALA A 52 -8.45 -20.62 2.33
C ALA A 52 -8.03 -21.97 2.92
N ASN A 53 -7.89 -23.02 2.10
CA ASN A 53 -7.52 -24.36 2.56
C ASN A 53 -6.05 -24.51 2.96
N ASN A 54 -5.16 -23.66 2.43
CA ASN A 54 -3.71 -23.68 2.71
C ASN A 54 -3.28 -22.51 3.60
N GLY A 55 -4.22 -21.75 4.15
CA GLY A 55 -3.96 -20.54 4.92
C GLY A 55 -4.97 -20.35 6.04
N VAL A 56 -5.22 -19.08 6.39
CA VAL A 56 -6.20 -18.69 7.42
C VAL A 56 -7.29 -17.84 6.78
N LYS A 57 -8.54 -18.15 7.10
CA LYS A 57 -9.73 -17.40 6.65
C LYS A 57 -10.56 -17.00 7.87
N ALA A 58 -10.88 -15.70 7.98
CA ALA A 58 -11.89 -15.21 8.90
C ALA A 58 -13.31 -15.50 8.34
N GLU A 59 -14.30 -15.65 9.22
CA GLU A 59 -15.70 -15.86 8.81
C GLU A 59 -16.22 -14.68 7.97
N TYR A 60 -15.96 -13.46 8.44
CA TYR A 60 -16.20 -12.21 7.75
C TYR A 60 -15.29 -11.12 8.33
N VAL A 61 -15.23 -9.98 7.64
CA VAL A 61 -14.61 -8.73 8.14
C VAL A 61 -15.69 -7.67 8.18
N THR A 62 -15.82 -6.97 9.32
CA THR A 62 -16.77 -5.86 9.46
C THR A 62 -16.15 -4.61 8.83
N PRO A 63 -16.77 -4.02 7.79
CA PRO A 63 -16.30 -2.76 7.22
C PRO A 63 -16.53 -1.60 8.18
N VAL A 64 -15.74 -0.54 8.04
CA VAL A 64 -16.09 0.75 8.65
C VAL A 64 -17.31 1.35 7.96
N PHE A 65 -18.04 2.20 8.68
CA PHE A 65 -19.11 3.00 8.09
C PHE A 65 -18.56 4.31 7.53
N PRO A 66 -18.93 4.73 6.30
CA PRO A 66 -19.75 4.00 5.34
C PRO A 66 -18.98 2.85 4.68
N SER A 67 -19.69 1.79 4.25
CA SER A 67 -19.11 0.62 3.59
C SER A 67 -18.72 0.89 2.12
N ASN A 68 -17.99 1.98 1.88
CA ASN A 68 -17.52 2.43 0.58
C ASN A 68 -16.03 2.13 0.40
N SER A 69 -15.60 2.02 -0.86
CA SER A 69 -14.25 1.59 -1.25
C SER A 69 -13.13 2.42 -0.59
N TYR A 70 -13.02 3.72 -0.90
CA TYR A 70 -11.90 4.55 -0.41
C TYR A 70 -11.85 4.67 1.12
N PRO A 71 -12.97 4.91 1.83
CA PRO A 71 -12.96 4.88 3.29
C PRO A 71 -12.42 3.57 3.87
N ASN A 72 -12.88 2.42 3.36
CA ASN A 72 -12.44 1.11 3.87
C ASN A 72 -11.00 0.77 3.47
N TRP A 73 -10.60 1.05 2.23
CA TRP A 73 -9.23 0.79 1.78
C TRP A 73 -8.23 1.59 2.59
N TYR A 74 -8.52 2.87 2.87
CA TYR A 74 -7.62 3.72 3.63
C TYR A 74 -7.61 3.34 5.11
N THR A 75 -8.75 2.96 5.69
CA THR A 75 -8.79 2.33 7.02
C THR A 75 -7.89 1.10 7.10
N ILE A 76 -7.95 0.18 6.12
CA ILE A 76 -7.15 -1.06 6.14
C ILE A 76 -5.64 -0.75 6.20
N VAL A 77 -5.19 0.29 5.48
CA VAL A 77 -3.76 0.57 5.34
C VAL A 77 -3.22 1.56 6.37
N THR A 78 -4.09 2.28 7.09
CA THR A 78 -3.71 3.24 8.14
C THR A 78 -4.05 2.76 9.55
N GLY A 79 -5.02 1.85 9.69
CA GLY A 79 -5.57 1.44 10.99
C GLY A 79 -6.49 2.48 11.64
N LEU A 80 -6.85 3.55 10.94
CA LEU A 80 -7.65 4.66 11.46
C LEU A 80 -9.10 4.61 10.97
N TYR A 81 -10.02 5.21 11.73
CA TYR A 81 -11.40 5.41 11.27
C TYR A 81 -11.50 6.56 10.24
N PRO A 82 -12.57 6.60 9.43
CA PRO A 82 -12.76 7.66 8.44
C PRO A 82 -12.72 9.09 8.97
N GLU A 83 -13.24 9.31 10.18
CA GLU A 83 -13.19 10.62 10.85
C GLU A 83 -11.76 11.04 11.27
N SER A 84 -10.85 10.08 11.42
CA SER A 84 -9.46 10.33 11.80
C SER A 84 -8.54 10.47 10.59
N HIS A 85 -8.75 9.66 9.53
CA HIS A 85 -7.93 9.69 8.33
C HIS A 85 -8.48 10.59 7.20
N GLY A 86 -9.59 11.30 7.44
CA GLY A 86 -10.15 12.31 6.52
C GLY A 86 -10.95 11.78 5.32
N ILE A 87 -10.64 10.58 4.81
CA ILE A 87 -11.38 9.95 3.70
C ILE A 87 -12.74 9.36 4.14
N VAL A 88 -13.77 10.20 4.25
CA VAL A 88 -15.10 9.79 4.75
C VAL A 88 -16.04 9.22 3.69
N GLN A 89 -15.78 9.49 2.41
CA GLN A 89 -16.62 9.05 1.29
C GLN A 89 -15.80 8.88 0.01
N ASN A 90 -16.36 8.17 -0.98
CA ASN A 90 -15.79 8.11 -2.33
C ASN A 90 -15.90 9.45 -3.07
N TYR A 91 -16.89 10.25 -2.70
CA TYR A 91 -17.13 11.59 -3.24
C TYR A 91 -17.45 12.51 -2.08
N MET A 92 -16.61 13.52 -1.83
CA MET A 92 -16.76 14.42 -0.68
C MET A 92 -16.29 15.83 -1.02
N TYR A 93 -16.81 16.81 -0.28
CA TYR A 93 -16.49 18.22 -0.43
C TYR A 93 -15.87 18.74 0.86
N ASP A 94 -14.73 19.40 0.75
CA ASP A 94 -14.12 20.15 1.84
C ASP A 94 -14.47 21.63 1.66
N ARG A 95 -15.27 22.14 2.61
CA ARG A 95 -15.72 23.54 2.60
C ARG A 95 -14.60 24.53 2.89
N GLU A 96 -13.64 24.19 3.73
CA GLU A 96 -12.55 25.09 4.10
C GLU A 96 -11.58 25.30 2.93
N ARG A 97 -11.39 24.25 2.14
CA ARG A 97 -10.50 24.25 0.97
C ARG A 97 -11.20 24.54 -0.35
N ASP A 98 -12.54 24.57 -0.34
CA ASP A 98 -13.39 24.67 -1.52
C ASP A 98 -13.00 23.65 -2.60
N ASP A 99 -12.84 22.39 -2.20
CA ASP A 99 -12.37 21.32 -3.08
C ASP A 99 -13.28 20.07 -3.01
N LEU A 100 -13.37 19.38 -4.14
CA LEU A 100 -14.11 18.15 -4.32
C LEU A 100 -13.14 16.98 -4.47
N PHE A 101 -13.19 16.06 -3.52
CA PHE A 101 -12.63 14.74 -3.71
C PHE A 101 -13.56 13.92 -4.61
N LEU A 102 -13.08 13.52 -5.78
CA LEU A 102 -13.81 12.67 -6.72
C LEU A 102 -13.00 11.40 -6.95
N MET A 103 -13.48 10.28 -6.41
CA MET A 103 -12.81 8.98 -6.57
C MET A 103 -12.48 8.66 -8.04
N ALA A 104 -11.34 7.98 -8.23
CA ALA A 104 -10.75 7.57 -9.50
C ALA A 104 -9.94 8.67 -10.22
N LEU A 105 -9.91 8.67 -11.56
CA LEU A 105 -8.96 9.41 -12.40
C LEU A 105 -9.12 10.94 -12.40
N HIS A 106 -9.85 11.51 -11.43
CA HIS A 106 -9.98 12.95 -11.31
C HIS A 106 -8.76 13.54 -10.60
N SER A 107 -8.20 14.63 -11.12
CA SER A 107 -6.98 15.25 -10.58
C SER A 107 -7.10 15.66 -9.11
N ASN A 108 -8.30 16.04 -8.67
CA ASN A 108 -8.53 16.50 -7.30
C ASN A 108 -8.27 15.40 -6.25
N ALA A 109 -8.46 14.12 -6.60
CA ALA A 109 -8.16 13.02 -5.70
C ALA A 109 -6.65 12.92 -5.37
N SER A 110 -5.79 13.53 -6.18
CA SER A 110 -4.34 13.58 -5.95
C SER A 110 -3.88 14.79 -5.13
N HIS A 111 -4.79 15.69 -4.73
CA HIS A 111 -4.41 16.83 -3.89
C HIS A 111 -3.94 16.34 -2.52
N ALA A 112 -2.74 16.75 -2.10
CA ALA A 112 -2.07 16.20 -0.92
C ALA A 112 -2.87 16.36 0.38
N HIS A 113 -3.66 17.42 0.51
CA HIS A 113 -4.41 17.69 1.74
C HIS A 113 -5.42 16.60 2.09
N TRP A 114 -5.87 15.77 1.14
CA TRP A 114 -6.74 14.62 1.42
C TRP A 114 -6.01 13.47 2.13
N TRP A 115 -4.67 13.42 2.04
CA TRP A 115 -3.84 12.27 2.42
C TRP A 115 -2.81 12.57 3.52
N ASN A 116 -2.74 13.82 3.99
CA ASN A 116 -1.71 14.27 4.92
C ASN A 116 -2.00 13.90 6.39
N ASP A 117 -3.25 13.57 6.71
CA ASP A 117 -3.68 13.35 8.10
C ASP A 117 -3.47 11.91 8.59
N ALA A 118 -3.00 11.00 7.72
CA ALA A 118 -2.74 9.60 8.07
C ALA A 118 -1.53 9.01 7.34
N GLU A 119 -0.80 8.14 8.02
CA GLU A 119 0.36 7.42 7.47
C GLU A 119 -0.07 6.01 7.03
N PRO A 120 -0.04 5.68 5.74
CA PRO A 120 -0.33 4.32 5.28
C PRO A 120 0.88 3.39 5.47
N VAL A 121 0.60 2.09 5.60
CA VAL A 121 1.59 1.05 5.92
C VAL A 121 2.82 1.03 5.02
N TRP A 122 2.72 1.42 3.74
CA TRP A 122 3.88 1.49 2.85
C TRP A 122 4.84 2.64 3.18
N VAL A 123 4.32 3.79 3.64
CA VAL A 123 5.16 4.90 4.13
C VAL A 123 5.88 4.48 5.42
N THR A 124 5.16 3.80 6.32
CA THR A 124 5.79 3.23 7.53
C THR A 124 6.87 2.21 7.15
N ALA A 125 6.56 1.28 6.25
CA ALA A 125 7.51 0.25 5.83
C ALA A 125 8.78 0.83 5.19
N GLU A 126 8.65 1.86 4.34
CA GLU A 126 9.80 2.55 3.73
C GLU A 126 10.66 3.30 4.76
N ARG A 127 10.06 3.87 5.81
CA ARG A 127 10.82 4.58 6.85
C ARG A 127 11.64 3.64 7.73
N GLU A 128 11.10 2.45 8.02
CA GLU A 128 11.69 1.49 8.96
C GLU A 128 12.55 0.40 8.27
N THR A 129 12.78 0.49 6.95
CA THR A 129 13.67 -0.40 6.18
C THR A 129 15.01 0.27 5.89
#